data_AF-A0A1F8XTH5-F1
#
_entry.id   AF-A0A1F8XTH5-F1
#
_cell.length_a   1.000
_cell.length_b   1.000
_cell.length_c   1.000
_cell.angle_alpha   90.00
_cell.angle_beta   90.00
_cell.angle_gamma   90.00
#
_symmetry.space_group_name_H-M   'P 1'
#
loop_
_entity.id
_entity.type
_entity.pdbx_description
1 polymer ?
#
loop_
_entity_poly.entity_id
_entity_poly.type
_entity_poly.pdbx_seq_one_letter_code
_entity_poly.pdbx_strand_id
1 'polypeptide(L)'
;MNTVKFAKKVDQRIIDQIVERAVELAEKHGWIIVRLSLSMGISAVHANGCPLRLKDFLKADSLNFAHDMFGIQRHLDRKTGKLENCFLPRFAQPKNTSRGR
;
A
#
# COMPACT_ATOMS: atom_id res chain seq x y z
N MET A 1 1.76 -10.33 22.08
CA MET A 1 1.50 -10.88 20.72
C MET A 1 0.84 -9.77 19.90
N ASN A 2 1.51 -9.21 18.88
CA ASN A 2 0.90 -8.18 18.03
C ASN A 2 0.15 -8.85 16.88
N THR A 3 -1.16 -8.64 16.81
CA THR A 3 -2.03 -9.17 15.75
C THR A 3 -2.08 -8.21 14.58
N VAL A 4 -1.77 -8.68 13.36
CA VAL A 4 -1.92 -7.91 12.11
C VAL A 4 -3.39 -7.70 11.82
N LYS A 5 -3.79 -6.45 11.55
CA LYS A 5 -5.16 -6.09 11.12
C LYS A 5 -5.25 -5.98 9.60
N PHE A 6 -6.44 -6.19 9.04
CA PHE A 6 -6.72 -6.01 7.61
C PHE A 6 -7.72 -4.85 7.39
N ALA A 7 -7.67 -4.24 6.20
CA ALA A 7 -8.51 -3.09 5.84
C ALA A 7 -10.02 -3.42 5.86
N LYS A 8 -10.87 -2.39 6.01
CA LYS A 8 -12.33 -2.55 6.03
C LYS A 8 -12.85 -2.95 4.64
N LYS A 9 -14.00 -3.64 4.57
CA LYS A 9 -14.62 -4.08 3.30
C LYS A 9 -14.79 -2.96 2.25
N VAL A 10 -14.99 -1.72 2.69
CA VAL A 10 -15.14 -0.54 1.79
C VAL A 10 -13.83 -0.20 1.07
N ASP A 11 -12.68 -0.44 1.70
CA ASP A 11 -11.36 -0.17 1.12
C ASP A 11 -10.92 -1.28 0.17
N GLN A 12 -11.37 -2.51 0.41
CA GLN A 12 -10.93 -3.69 -0.35
C GLN A 12 -11.16 -3.55 -1.86
N ARG A 13 -12.29 -2.95 -2.28
CA ARG A 13 -12.57 -2.74 -3.71
C ARG A 13 -11.54 -1.84 -4.39
N ILE A 14 -11.07 -0.79 -3.70
CA ILE A 14 -10.04 0.11 -4.24
C ILE A 14 -8.67 -0.58 -4.22
N ILE A 15 -8.40 -1.36 -3.18
CA ILE A 15 -7.17 -2.18 -3.09
C ILE A 15 -7.10 -3.16 -4.24
N ASP A 16 -8.19 -3.84 -4.58
CA ASP A 16 -8.23 -4.78 -5.71
C ASP A 16 -7.94 -4.08 -7.05
N GLN A 17 -8.43 -2.85 -7.25
CA GLN A 17 -8.12 -2.04 -8.44
C GLN A 17 -6.64 -1.60 -8.49
N ILE A 18 -6.05 -1.26 -7.34
CA ILE A 18 -4.62 -0.95 -7.25
C ILE A 18 -3.80 -2.20 -7.60
N VAL A 19 -4.19 -3.35 -7.08
CA VAL A 19 -3.51 -4.63 -7.33
C VAL A 19 -3.61 -5.00 -8.81
N GLU A 20 -4.77 -4.83 -9.43
CA GLU A 20 -4.96 -5.08 -10.86
C GLU A 20 -4.01 -4.24 -11.70
N ARG A 21 -3.96 -2.93 -11.41
CA ARG A 21 -3.03 -2.01 -12.07
C ARG A 21 -1.56 -2.40 -11.88
N ALA A 22 -1.20 -2.95 -10.71
CA ALA A 22 0.14 -3.43 -10.44
C ALA A 22 0.48 -4.72 -11.20
N VAL A 23 -0.50 -5.62 -11.36
CA VAL A 23 -0.38 -6.84 -12.20
C VAL A 23 -0.12 -6.47 -13.65
N GLU A 24 -0.95 -5.61 -14.24
CA GLU A 24 -0.75 -5.14 -15.62
C GLU A 24 0.62 -4.49 -15.83
N LEU A 25 1.09 -3.72 -14.85
CA LEU A 25 2.40 -3.08 -14.91
C LEU A 25 3.54 -4.11 -14.86
N ALA A 26 3.44 -5.10 -13.97
CA ALA A 26 4.44 -6.16 -13.86
C ALA A 26 4.49 -7.03 -15.12
N GLU A 27 3.33 -7.38 -15.69
CA GLU A 27 3.23 -8.14 -16.94
C GLU A 27 3.93 -7.42 -18.10
N LYS A 28 3.70 -6.10 -18.24
CA LYS A 28 4.37 -5.27 -19.26
C LYS A 28 5.89 -5.26 -19.14
N HIS A 29 6.42 -5.47 -17.94
CA HIS A 29 7.86 -5.49 -17.66
C HIS A 29 8.45 -6.89 -17.46
N GLY A 30 7.64 -7.96 -17.61
CA GLY A 30 8.08 -9.34 -17.38
C GLY A 30 8.43 -9.65 -15.92
N TRP A 31 7.86 -8.92 -14.95
CA TRP A 31 8.11 -9.14 -13.52
C TRP A 31 7.17 -10.19 -12.95
N ILE A 32 7.74 -11.15 -12.22
CA ILE A 32 6.95 -12.18 -11.52
C ILE A 32 6.45 -11.59 -10.21
N ILE A 33 5.14 -11.42 -10.10
CA ILE A 33 4.48 -10.96 -8.87
C ILE A 33 3.30 -11.84 -8.51
N VAL A 34 2.99 -11.91 -7.21
CA VAL A 34 1.87 -12.68 -6.68
C VAL A 34 0.76 -11.73 -6.26
N ARG A 35 -0.37 -11.75 -6.98
CA ARG A 35 -1.55 -10.89 -6.75
C ARG A 35 -1.97 -10.86 -5.27
N LEU A 36 -2.03 -12.04 -4.64
CA LEU A 36 -2.37 -12.18 -3.22
C LEU A 36 -1.39 -11.42 -2.31
N SER A 37 -0.09 -11.48 -2.60
CA SER A 37 0.95 -10.77 -1.82
C SER A 37 0.79 -9.25 -1.94
N LEU A 38 0.40 -8.76 -3.13
CA LEU A 38 0.15 -7.34 -3.33
C LEU A 38 -1.05 -6.86 -2.50
N SER A 39 -2.18 -7.58 -2.62
CA SER A 39 -3.41 -7.26 -1.90
C SER A 39 -3.20 -7.29 -0.39
N MET A 40 -2.60 -8.36 0.13
CA MET A 40 -2.29 -8.48 1.57
C MET A 40 -1.34 -7.37 2.04
N GLY A 41 -0.34 -7.01 1.23
CA GLY A 41 0.62 -5.98 1.62
C GLY A 41 0.00 -4.59 1.74
N ILE A 42 -0.82 -4.18 0.78
CA ILE A 42 -1.53 -2.90 0.84
C ILE A 42 -2.50 -2.89 2.02
N SER A 43 -3.29 -3.96 2.20
CA SER A 43 -4.23 -4.08 3.31
C SER A 43 -3.54 -4.01 4.67
N ALA A 44 -2.38 -4.65 4.82
CA ALA A 44 -1.60 -4.63 6.05
C ALA A 44 -1.05 -3.22 6.33
N VAL A 45 -0.38 -2.58 5.37
CA VAL A 45 0.16 -1.21 5.56
C VAL A 45 -0.94 -0.21 5.92
N HIS A 46 -2.05 -0.26 5.18
CA HIS A 46 -3.18 0.64 5.38
C HIS A 46 -3.80 0.49 6.78
N ALA A 47 -3.86 -0.74 7.31
CA ALA A 47 -4.46 -1.03 8.61
C ALA A 47 -3.47 -0.93 9.79
N ASN A 48 -2.15 -0.98 9.56
CA ASN A 48 -1.14 -1.12 10.62
C ASN A 48 -0.08 -0.01 10.58
N GLY A 49 -0.52 1.25 10.73
CA GLY A 49 0.36 2.36 11.09
C GLY A 49 0.75 3.31 9.95
N CYS A 50 0.41 2.98 8.70
CA CYS A 50 0.52 3.92 7.59
C CYS A 50 -0.75 3.89 6.73
N PRO A 51 -1.86 4.49 7.22
CA PRO A 51 -3.08 4.64 6.43
C PRO A 51 -2.76 5.32 5.10
N LEU A 52 -3.37 4.83 4.02
CA LEU A 52 -3.10 5.28 2.65
C LEU A 52 -4.29 6.08 2.09
N ARG A 53 -4.02 7.09 1.27
CA ARG A 53 -5.01 7.76 0.42
C ARG A 53 -5.29 6.88 -0.80
N LEU A 54 -6.01 5.77 -0.59
CA LEU A 54 -6.19 4.70 -1.60
C LEU A 54 -6.73 5.21 -2.94
N LYS A 55 -7.67 6.17 -2.93
CA LYS A 55 -8.20 6.77 -4.16
C LYS A 55 -7.15 7.56 -4.93
N ASP A 56 -6.30 8.31 -4.24
CA ASP A 56 -5.23 9.09 -4.87
C ASP A 56 -4.13 8.16 -5.37
N PHE A 57 -3.81 7.13 -4.59
CA PHE A 57 -2.83 6.11 -4.98
C PHE A 57 -3.27 5.39 -6.27
N LEU A 58 -4.54 5.01 -6.37
CA LEU A 58 -5.09 4.41 -7.58
C LEU A 58 -4.98 5.34 -8.81
N LYS A 59 -5.10 6.65 -8.61
CA LYS A 59 -5.05 7.68 -9.67
C LYS A 59 -3.66 8.24 -9.96
N ALA A 60 -2.64 7.81 -9.21
CA ALA A 60 -1.27 8.28 -9.35
C ALA A 60 -0.74 8.09 -10.79
N ASP A 61 0.17 8.93 -11.26
CA ASP A 61 0.94 8.63 -12.48
C ASP A 61 1.81 7.37 -12.28
N SER A 62 2.31 6.80 -13.38
CA SER A 62 3.03 5.52 -13.36
C SER A 62 4.27 5.51 -12.47
N LEU A 63 5.02 6.62 -12.39
CA LEU A 63 6.23 6.69 -11.58
C LEU A 63 5.90 6.72 -10.09
N ASN A 64 4.95 7.56 -9.70
CA ASN A 64 4.48 7.63 -8.31
C ASN A 64 3.78 6.34 -7.87
N PHE A 65 3.00 5.73 -8.76
CA PHE A 65 2.36 4.46 -8.52
C PHE A 65 3.39 3.33 -8.28
N ALA A 66 4.36 3.18 -9.19
CA ALA A 66 5.37 2.14 -9.10
C ALA A 66 6.25 2.30 -7.85
N HIS A 67 6.68 3.53 -7.54
CA HIS A 67 7.45 3.83 -6.34
C HIS A 67 6.76 3.31 -5.06
N ASP A 68 5.50 3.69 -4.86
CA ASP A 68 4.77 3.33 -3.65
C ASP A 68 4.38 1.85 -3.63
N MET A 69 3.90 1.30 -4.75
CA MET A 69 3.47 -0.11 -4.83
C MET A 69 4.62 -1.08 -4.53
N PHE A 70 5.73 -0.93 -5.24
CA PHE A 70 6.87 -1.85 -5.09
C PHE A 70 7.70 -1.51 -3.85
N GLY A 71 7.76 -0.23 -3.46
CA GLY A 71 8.34 0.19 -2.18
C GLY A 71 7.62 -0.44 -0.99
N ILE A 72 6.28 -0.45 -0.98
CA ILE A 72 5.50 -1.14 0.07
C ILE A 72 5.88 -2.63 0.12
N GLN A 73 5.93 -3.33 -0.99
CA GLN A 73 6.27 -4.76 -0.99
C GLN A 73 7.68 -5.03 -0.49
N ARG A 74 8.63 -4.14 -0.79
CA ARG A 74 10.02 -4.25 -0.37
C ARG A 74 10.23 -3.95 1.11
N HIS A 75 9.49 -2.99 1.66
CA HIS A 75 9.72 -2.44 3.00
C HIS A 75 8.70 -2.90 4.05
N LEU A 76 7.71 -3.70 3.68
CA LEU A 76 6.72 -4.24 4.61
C LEU A 76 7.30 -5.40 5.45
N ASP A 77 7.32 -5.22 6.76
CA ASP A 77 7.43 -6.34 7.69
C ASP A 77 6.09 -7.07 7.75
N ARG A 78 6.05 -8.27 7.16
CA ARG A 78 4.86 -9.11 7.08
C ARG A 78 4.40 -9.64 8.45
N LYS A 79 5.26 -9.65 9.47
CA LYS A 79 4.87 -10.07 10.83
C LYS A 79 4.13 -8.96 11.57
N THR A 80 4.49 -7.71 11.35
CA THR A 80 3.91 -6.57 12.09
C THR A 80 2.95 -5.73 11.27
N GLY A 81 2.97 -5.84 9.93
CA GLY A 81 2.19 -5.02 9.02
C GLY A 81 2.73 -3.59 8.84
N LYS A 82 3.90 -3.28 9.42
CA LYS A 82 4.51 -1.94 9.41
C LYS A 82 5.57 -1.83 8.32
N LEU A 83 5.78 -0.59 7.86
CA LEU A 83 6.87 -0.26 6.95
C LEU A 83 8.16 -0.01 7.74
N GLU A 84 9.26 -0.57 7.26
CA GLU A 84 10.59 -0.46 7.83
C GLU A 84 11.52 0.41 6.99
N ASN A 85 12.78 0.56 7.44
CA ASN A 85 13.84 1.23 6.70
C ASN A 85 13.53 2.69 6.33
N CYS A 86 12.76 3.37 7.18
CA CYS A 86 12.32 4.76 6.98
C CYS A 86 11.54 5.00 5.67
N PHE A 87 10.99 3.96 5.05
CA PHE A 87 10.17 4.10 3.86
C PHE A 87 8.79 4.67 4.21
N LEU A 88 8.42 5.77 3.54
CA LEU A 88 7.12 6.41 3.66
C LEU A 88 6.49 6.58 2.27
N PRO A 89 5.36 5.92 1.98
CA PRO A 89 4.65 6.08 0.71
C PRO A 89 4.23 7.54 0.50
N ARG A 90 4.35 8.04 -0.73
CA ARG A 90 3.87 9.38 -1.14
C ARG A 90 2.35 9.53 -0.96
N PHE A 91 1.62 8.43 -1.04
CA PHE A 91 0.18 8.37 -0.78
C PHE A 91 -0.18 8.00 0.65
N ALA A 92 0.74 8.11 1.62
CA ALA A 92 0.37 8.05 3.03
C ALA A 92 -0.63 9.17 3.39
N GLN A 93 -1.63 8.86 4.20
CA GLN A 93 -2.49 9.88 4.78
C GLN A 93 -1.64 10.82 5.65
N PRO A 94 -1.87 12.14 5.57
CA PRO A 94 -1.20 13.06 6.49
C PRO A 94 -1.52 12.63 7.93
N LYS A 95 -0.50 12.57 8.78
CA LYS A 95 -0.74 12.47 10.22
C LYS A 95 -1.62 13.65 10.59
N ASN A 96 -2.81 13.38 11.12
CA ASN A 96 -3.71 14.43 11.56
C ASN A 96 -3.06 15.10 12.76
N THR A 97 -2.13 16.02 12.51
CA THR A 97 -1.61 16.90 13.52
C THR A 97 -2.72 17.90 13.72
N SER A 98 -3.53 17.70 14.74
CA SER A 98 -4.20 18.80 15.42
C SER A 98 -3.10 19.73 15.95
N ARG A 99 -2.53 20.52 15.05
CA ARG A 99 -1.84 21.75 15.42
C ARG A 99 -2.96 22.68 15.79
N GLY A 100 -3.26 22.74 17.09
CA GLY A 100 -3.96 23.87 17.65
C GLY A 100 -3.27 25.13 17.15
N ARG A 101 -4.00 25.89 16.35
CA ARG A 101 -3.77 27.31 16.12
C ARG A 101 -5.06 27.99 16.52
#